data_AF-A0A7W1DJ59-F1
#
_entry.id   AF-A0A7W1DJ59-F1
#
_cell.length_a   1.000
_cell.length_b   1.000
_cell.length_c   1.000
_cell.angle_alpha   90.00
_cell.angle_beta   90.00
_cell.angle_gamma   90.00
#
_symmetry.space_group_name_H-M   'P 1'
#
loop_
_entity.id
_entity.type
_entity.pdbx_description
1 polymer ?
#
loop_
_entity_poly.entity_id
_entity_poly.type
_entity_poly.pdbx_seq_one_letter_code
_entity_poly.pdbx_strand_id
1 'polypeptide(L)'
;VNLGKVGFMSGMLPEELETGVEKVIGGGLEVQEYRMLDVRVGDEEPGLAANDAVLIKKRPHQLISIGGEELFAFRCDGFIAATPLGSTAYALSAGGPIISGDAGCYVLVPIAPHALVSRPLVLGEDQVAELELVGREALLSLDGAEPREIPADGRVEIRLSSESVRIGRTEDWSWWRAVRRTFL
;
A
#
# COMPACT_ATOMS: atom_id res chain seq x y z
N VAL A 1 -12.21 -16.05 0.18
CA VAL A 1 -13.21 -16.28 -0.89
C VAL A 1 -13.87 -14.95 -1.18
N ASN A 2 -14.01 -14.55 -2.44
CA ASN A 2 -14.79 -13.36 -2.76
C ASN A 2 -16.26 -13.71 -2.87
N LEU A 3 -17.16 -12.97 -2.23
CA LEU A 3 -18.62 -13.19 -2.31
C LEU A 3 -19.35 -12.06 -3.08
N GLY A 4 -18.60 -11.21 -3.80
CA GLY A 4 -19.09 -10.03 -4.52
C GLY A 4 -18.22 -9.69 -5.74
N LYS A 5 -17.84 -8.42 -5.90
CA LYS A 5 -16.97 -8.00 -7.03
C LYS A 5 -15.56 -8.58 -6.86
N VAL A 6 -14.96 -9.05 -7.96
CA VAL A 6 -13.62 -9.65 -8.02
C VAL A 6 -12.61 -8.78 -7.26
N GLY A 7 -12.04 -9.35 -6.19
CA GLY A 7 -11.06 -8.70 -5.34
C GLY A 7 -9.71 -9.38 -5.50
N PHE A 8 -8.65 -8.58 -5.66
CA PHE A 8 -7.30 -9.06 -5.97
C PHE A 8 -6.76 -10.07 -4.94
N MET A 9 -6.99 -9.81 -3.64
CA MET A 9 -6.57 -10.70 -2.55
C MET A 9 -7.39 -11.99 -2.44
N SER A 10 -8.49 -12.13 -3.18
CA SER A 10 -9.33 -13.33 -3.11
C SER A 10 -8.74 -14.48 -3.94
N GLY A 11 -8.45 -15.60 -3.26
CA GLY A 11 -7.92 -16.81 -3.89
C GLY A 11 -8.93 -17.63 -4.69
N MET A 12 -10.23 -17.49 -4.39
CA MET A 12 -11.32 -18.29 -4.98
C MET A 12 -12.51 -17.41 -5.33
N LEU A 13 -13.14 -17.72 -6.47
CA LEU A 13 -14.46 -17.24 -6.87
C LEU A 13 -15.57 -18.01 -6.11
N PRO A 14 -16.80 -17.46 -6.02
CA PRO A 14 -17.92 -18.16 -5.39
C PRO A 14 -18.17 -19.55 -5.97
N GLU A 15 -18.05 -19.69 -7.30
CA GLU A 15 -18.23 -20.96 -8.02
C GLU A 15 -17.13 -22.00 -7.76
N GLU A 16 -15.96 -21.55 -7.28
CA GLU A 16 -14.83 -22.41 -6.94
C GLU A 16 -14.82 -22.80 -5.45
N LEU A 17 -15.81 -22.34 -4.67
CA LEU A 17 -15.82 -22.47 -3.22
C LEU A 17 -15.77 -23.94 -2.77
N GLU A 18 -16.64 -24.78 -3.31
CA GLU A 18 -16.76 -26.18 -2.88
C GLU A 18 -15.47 -26.96 -3.16
N THR A 19 -15.01 -26.96 -4.42
CA THR A 19 -13.77 -27.61 -4.83
C THR A 19 -12.54 -27.01 -4.12
N GLY A 20 -12.54 -25.70 -3.88
CA GLY A 20 -11.46 -25.02 -3.18
C GLY A 20 -11.38 -25.41 -1.71
N VAL A 21 -12.51 -25.55 -1.02
CA VAL A 21 -12.56 -26.05 0.36
C VAL A 21 -12.08 -27.49 0.45
N GLU A 22 -12.50 -28.36 -0.49
CA GLU A 22 -12.01 -29.75 -0.55
C GLU A 22 -10.49 -29.82 -0.70
N LYS A 23 -9.91 -28.98 -1.58
CA LYS A 23 -8.45 -28.88 -1.75
C LYS A 23 -7.75 -28.43 -0.48
N VAL A 24 -8.27 -27.41 0.20
CA VAL A 24 -7.69 -26.90 1.45
C VAL A 24 -7.72 -27.98 2.54
N ILE A 25 -8.85 -28.68 2.71
CA ILE A 25 -8.97 -29.79 3.67
C ILE A 25 -8.03 -30.95 3.30
N GLY A 26 -7.84 -31.20 2.00
CA GLY A 26 -6.90 -32.19 1.47
C GLY A 26 -5.41 -31.81 1.61
N GLY A 27 -5.09 -30.65 2.19
CA GLY A 27 -3.71 -30.19 2.40
C GLY A 27 -3.13 -29.35 1.26
N GLY A 28 -3.91 -29.03 0.22
CA GLY A 28 -3.51 -28.19 -0.92
C GLY A 28 -3.51 -26.69 -0.64
N LEU A 29 -3.28 -26.28 0.61
CA LEU A 29 -3.18 -24.88 1.02
C LEU A 29 -1.70 -24.47 1.09
N GLU A 30 -1.32 -23.53 0.25
CA GLU A 30 -0.03 -22.87 0.30
C GLU A 30 -0.14 -21.53 1.03
N VAL A 31 0.82 -21.23 1.90
CA VAL A 31 0.88 -19.95 2.61
C VAL A 31 1.89 -19.05 1.92
N GLN A 32 1.43 -17.90 1.48
CA GLN A 32 2.27 -16.85 0.90
C GLN A 32 2.43 -15.72 1.90
N GLU A 33 3.65 -15.20 2.02
CA GLU A 33 3.98 -14.12 2.93
C GLU A 33 4.24 -12.84 2.14
N TYR A 34 3.64 -11.74 2.60
CA TYR A 34 3.78 -10.43 1.97
C TYR A 34 4.18 -9.42 3.03
N ARG A 35 5.33 -8.77 2.84
CA ARG A 35 5.81 -7.74 3.77
C ARG A 35 4.83 -6.57 3.84
N MET A 36 4.62 -6.08 5.05
CA MET A 36 3.76 -4.92 5.33
C MET A 36 4.58 -3.62 5.32
N LEU A 37 3.91 -2.48 5.30
CA LEU A 37 4.52 -1.20 5.66
C LEU A 37 4.62 -1.08 7.17
N ASP A 38 5.68 -0.43 7.64
CA ASP A 38 5.84 0.15 8.97
C ASP A 38 5.70 1.67 8.81
N VAL A 39 4.73 2.25 9.51
CA VAL A 39 4.39 3.67 9.43
C VAL A 39 4.43 4.29 10.82
N ARG A 40 5.41 5.15 11.06
CA ARG A 40 5.60 5.86 12.32
C ARG A 40 5.24 7.34 12.18
N VAL A 41 4.57 7.89 13.18
CA VAL A 41 4.29 9.33 13.28
C VAL A 41 5.03 9.87 14.49
N GLY A 42 5.99 10.77 14.28
CA GLY A 42 6.88 11.27 15.35
C GLY A 42 7.57 10.12 16.10
N ASP A 43 7.50 10.13 17.43
CA ASP A 43 8.10 9.11 18.31
C ASP A 43 7.11 8.02 18.74
N GLU A 44 5.97 7.89 18.06
CA GLU A 44 4.96 6.88 18.39
C GLU A 44 5.37 5.46 17.97
N GLU A 45 4.67 4.46 18.51
CA GLU A 45 4.76 3.08 18.01
C GLU A 45 4.25 3.02 16.56
N PRO A 46 4.94 2.26 15.68
CA PRO A 46 4.55 2.19 14.28
C PRO A 46 3.25 1.41 14.08
N GLY A 47 2.41 1.92 13.18
CA GLY A 47 1.31 1.15 12.61
C GLY A 47 1.79 0.26 11.47
N LEU A 48 1.07 -0.84 11.23
CA LEU A 48 1.34 -1.76 10.12
C LEU A 48 0.22 -1.66 9.08
N ALA A 49 0.58 -1.74 7.80
CA ALA A 49 -0.37 -1.76 6.69
C ALA A 49 0.02 -2.81 5.64
N ALA A 50 -0.91 -3.70 5.30
CA ALA A 50 -0.68 -4.75 4.31
C ALA A 50 -0.79 -4.23 2.87
N ASN A 51 -1.68 -3.28 2.61
CA ASN A 51 -1.84 -2.64 1.32
C ASN A 51 -1.15 -1.28 1.31
N ASP A 52 -1.72 -0.30 2.01
CA ASP A 52 -1.32 1.08 1.84
C ASP A 52 -1.48 1.94 3.09
N ALA A 53 -0.64 2.98 3.13
CA ALA A 53 -0.70 4.09 4.05
C ALA A 53 -1.06 5.33 3.23
N VAL A 54 -2.22 5.90 3.51
CA VAL A 54 -2.80 7.00 2.75
C VAL A 54 -2.77 8.26 3.61
N LEU A 55 -1.94 9.21 3.21
CA LEU A 55 -1.83 10.52 3.83
C LEU A 55 -2.56 11.54 2.95
N ILE A 56 -3.72 12.02 3.38
CA ILE A 56 -4.52 13.02 2.67
C ILE A 56 -4.59 14.30 3.48
N LYS A 57 -4.54 15.44 2.78
CA LYS A 57 -4.66 16.74 3.42
C LYS A 57 -6.09 17.03 3.86
N LYS A 58 -6.24 17.73 4.99
CA LYS A 58 -7.51 18.43 5.29
C LYS A 58 -7.78 19.60 4.34
N ARG A 59 -6.73 20.19 3.72
CA ARG A 59 -6.83 21.38 2.82
C ARG A 59 -5.77 21.38 1.69
N PRO A 60 -6.06 21.92 0.49
CA PRO A 60 -5.33 21.61 -0.76
C PRO A 60 -3.92 22.23 -1.01
N HIS A 61 -3.21 22.88 -0.06
CA HIS A 61 -1.98 23.66 -0.39
C HIS A 61 -0.82 23.55 0.60
N GLN A 62 0.07 22.55 0.46
CA GLN A 62 1.25 22.37 1.33
C GLN A 62 2.37 21.58 0.66
N LEU A 63 3.60 21.71 1.16
CA LEU A 63 4.80 21.00 0.74
C LEU A 63 4.99 19.74 1.60
N ILE A 64 5.40 18.64 0.98
CA ILE A 64 5.83 17.40 1.63
C ILE A 64 7.25 17.10 1.13
N SER A 65 8.18 16.92 2.07
CA SER A 65 9.57 16.52 1.82
C SER A 65 9.72 14.98 1.90
N ILE A 66 10.79 14.40 1.33
CA ILE A 66 11.11 12.96 1.40
C ILE A 66 12.59 12.78 1.70
N GLY A 67 12.91 12.21 2.88
CA GLY A 67 14.09 11.35 3.07
C GLY A 67 15.47 11.98 3.29
N GLY A 68 15.62 12.90 4.25
CA GLY A 68 16.92 13.33 4.82
C GLY A 68 17.89 14.09 3.90
N GLU A 69 17.85 13.86 2.59
CA GLU A 69 18.30 14.74 1.52
C GLU A 69 17.02 15.28 0.85
N GLU A 70 16.86 16.60 0.71
CA GLU A 70 15.67 17.20 0.09
C GLU A 70 15.53 16.72 -1.37
N LEU A 71 14.87 15.58 -1.59
CA LEU A 71 14.68 15.01 -2.91
C LEU A 71 13.83 15.98 -3.73
N PHE A 72 12.60 16.25 -3.29
CA PHE A 72 11.69 17.23 -3.87
C PHE A 72 10.61 17.63 -2.86
N ALA A 73 10.08 18.85 -3.00
CA ALA A 73 8.94 19.32 -2.23
C ALA A 73 7.70 19.43 -3.14
N PHE A 74 6.67 18.60 -2.89
CA PHE A 74 5.46 18.58 -3.73
C PHE A 74 4.29 19.32 -3.10
N ARG A 75 3.57 20.10 -3.91
CA ARG A 75 2.19 20.49 -3.60
C ARG A 75 1.24 19.47 -4.21
N CYS A 76 0.66 18.60 -3.41
CA CYS A 76 -0.30 17.57 -3.83
C CYS A 76 -1.55 17.58 -2.94
N ASP A 77 -2.51 16.69 -3.14
CA ASP A 77 -3.59 16.45 -2.17
C ASP A 77 -3.17 15.47 -1.06
N GLY A 78 -2.07 14.76 -1.28
CA GLY A 78 -1.59 13.73 -0.38
C GLY A 78 -0.58 12.79 -1.04
N PHE A 79 -0.24 11.72 -0.33
CA PHE A 79 0.57 10.61 -0.81
C PHE A 79 -0.03 9.28 -0.40
N ILE A 80 0.21 8.27 -1.22
CA ILE A 80 -0.07 6.88 -0.94
C ILE A 80 1.27 6.17 -0.92
N ALA A 81 1.65 5.58 0.21
CA ALA A 81 2.68 4.57 0.23
C ALA A 81 2.00 3.21 0.14
N ALA A 82 2.45 2.32 -0.74
CA ALA A 82 1.83 1.02 -0.93
C ALA A 82 2.88 -0.10 -1.03
N THR A 83 2.57 -1.24 -0.41
CA THR A 83 3.28 -2.50 -0.61
C THR A 83 3.06 -3.01 -2.05
N PRO A 84 3.73 -4.10 -2.47
CA PRO A 84 3.39 -4.76 -3.72
C PRO A 84 1.92 -5.23 -3.78
N LEU A 85 1.35 -5.69 -2.65
CA LEU A 85 -0.08 -5.99 -2.54
C LEU A 85 -0.93 -4.74 -2.80
N GLY A 86 -0.64 -3.65 -2.09
CA GLY A 86 -1.38 -2.39 -2.22
C GLY A 86 -1.16 -1.67 -3.55
N SER A 87 -0.13 -2.02 -4.32
CA SER A 87 0.12 -1.46 -5.67
C SER A 87 -1.05 -1.67 -6.62
N THR A 88 -1.91 -2.64 -6.32
CA THR A 88 -3.12 -2.99 -7.08
C THR A 88 -4.40 -2.34 -6.53
N ALA A 89 -4.30 -1.56 -5.46
CA ALA A 89 -5.41 -0.92 -4.76
C ALA A 89 -5.46 0.59 -5.06
N TYR A 90 -5.41 1.45 -4.02
CA TYR A 90 -5.56 2.89 -4.22
C TYR A 90 -4.37 3.48 -5.00
N ALA A 91 -3.16 2.94 -4.79
CA ALA A 91 -1.97 3.32 -5.55
C ALA A 91 -2.16 3.16 -7.07
N LEU A 92 -2.78 2.06 -7.54
CA LEU A 92 -3.10 1.84 -8.95
C LEU A 92 -4.01 2.95 -9.50
N SER A 93 -5.05 3.29 -8.72
CA SER A 93 -6.03 4.33 -9.10
C SER A 93 -5.39 5.73 -9.17
N ALA A 94 -4.37 5.98 -8.36
CA ALA A 94 -3.60 7.22 -8.36
C ALA A 94 -2.48 7.26 -9.41
N GLY A 95 -2.39 6.25 -10.29
CA GLY A 95 -1.39 6.19 -11.36
C GLY A 95 -0.06 5.52 -10.97
N GLY A 96 -0.05 4.78 -9.86
CA GLY A 96 1.04 3.90 -9.47
C GLY A 96 1.17 2.67 -10.38
N PRO A 97 2.36 2.03 -10.44
CA PRO A 97 2.58 0.81 -11.19
C PRO A 97 1.99 -0.41 -10.47
N ILE A 98 1.68 -1.46 -11.22
CA ILE A 98 1.49 -2.81 -10.65
C ILE A 98 2.87 -3.40 -10.36
N ILE A 99 3.08 -3.86 -9.13
CA ILE A 99 4.34 -4.45 -8.66
C ILE A 99 4.16 -5.95 -8.48
N SER A 100 5.22 -6.75 -8.70
CA SER A 100 5.18 -8.20 -8.41
C SER A 100 5.07 -8.44 -6.90
N GLY A 101 4.22 -9.36 -6.48
CA GLY A 101 3.91 -9.57 -5.06
C GLY A 101 5.10 -9.94 -4.17
N ASP A 102 6.12 -10.56 -4.75
CA ASP A 102 7.35 -11.00 -4.10
C ASP A 102 8.49 -9.96 -4.14
N ALA A 103 8.25 -8.79 -4.72
CA ALA A 103 9.25 -7.74 -4.81
C ALA A 103 9.56 -7.13 -3.44
N GLY A 104 10.85 -7.06 -3.08
CA GLY A 104 11.34 -6.36 -1.88
C GLY A 104 11.36 -4.84 -2.06
N CYS A 105 10.19 -4.23 -2.25
CA CYS A 105 10.06 -2.79 -2.44
C CYS A 105 8.68 -2.29 -1.98
N TYR A 106 8.52 -0.98 -1.95
CA TYR A 106 7.24 -0.30 -1.82
C TYR A 106 7.21 0.90 -2.76
N VAL A 107 6.03 1.48 -3.00
CA VAL A 107 5.88 2.63 -3.90
C VAL A 107 5.24 3.80 -3.19
N LEU A 108 5.76 4.99 -3.44
CA LEU A 108 5.17 6.25 -3.03
C LEU A 108 4.54 6.94 -4.24
N VAL A 109 3.23 7.19 -4.18
CA VAL A 109 2.42 7.77 -5.25
C VAL A 109 1.81 9.10 -4.79
N PRO A 110 2.14 10.24 -5.43
CA PRO A 110 1.49 11.51 -5.11
C PRO A 110 0.04 11.55 -5.60
N ILE A 111 -0.87 12.11 -4.81
CA ILE A 111 -2.27 12.33 -5.18
C ILE A 111 -2.43 13.73 -5.77
N ALA A 112 -2.89 13.86 -7.01
CA ALA A 112 -3.12 15.15 -7.68
C ALA A 112 -2.00 16.20 -7.49
N PRO A 113 -0.73 15.87 -7.78
CA PRO A 113 0.39 16.80 -7.62
C PRO A 113 0.31 17.99 -8.57
N HIS A 114 0.38 19.20 -8.02
CA HIS A 114 0.60 20.46 -8.72
C HIS A 114 2.08 20.63 -9.10
N ALA A 115 2.58 19.75 -9.97
CA ALA A 115 3.95 19.79 -10.50
C ALA A 115 3.96 19.41 -11.98
N LEU A 116 4.84 20.02 -12.77
CA LEU A 116 5.00 19.74 -14.21
C LEU A 116 5.41 18.28 -14.47
N VAL A 117 6.20 17.70 -13.57
CA VAL A 117 6.58 16.29 -13.57
C VAL A 117 6.42 15.77 -12.15
N SER A 118 5.56 14.77 -12.01
CA SER A 118 5.41 13.96 -10.81
C SER A 118 5.31 12.52 -11.27
N ARG A 119 6.04 11.64 -10.60
CA ARG A 119 6.08 10.21 -10.92
C ARG A 119 6.03 9.42 -9.61
N PRO A 120 5.37 8.26 -9.60
CA PRO A 120 5.54 7.29 -8.53
C PRO A 120 7.02 6.99 -8.30
N LEU A 121 7.42 6.86 -7.04
CA LEU A 121 8.77 6.49 -6.64
C LEU A 121 8.73 5.08 -6.07
N VAL A 122 9.41 4.13 -6.72
CA VAL A 122 9.59 2.78 -6.18
C VAL A 122 10.85 2.81 -5.31
N LEU A 123 10.69 2.44 -4.05
CA LEU A 123 11.72 2.46 -3.01
C LEU A 123 12.07 1.03 -2.62
N GLY A 124 13.37 0.73 -2.54
CA GLY A 124 13.88 -0.58 -2.15
C GLY A 124 13.60 -0.92 -0.68
N GLU A 125 13.81 -2.17 -0.31
CA GLU A 125 13.47 -2.73 1.01
C GLU A 125 14.07 -1.99 2.22
N ASP A 126 15.28 -1.44 2.09
CA ASP A 126 15.99 -0.75 3.18
C ASP A 126 15.79 0.77 3.16
N GLN A 127 15.08 1.29 2.15
CA GLN A 127 14.85 2.72 2.04
C GLN A 127 13.71 3.17 2.96
N VAL A 128 13.86 4.38 3.50
CA VAL A 128 12.86 5.03 4.35
C VAL A 128 12.38 6.30 3.66
N ALA A 129 11.06 6.45 3.57
CA ALA A 129 10.42 7.67 3.11
C ALA A 129 10.00 8.48 4.34
N GLU A 130 10.48 9.71 4.43
CA GLU A 130 10.18 10.60 5.55
C GLU A 130 9.37 11.78 5.05
N LEU A 131 8.09 11.83 5.41
CA LEU A 131 7.16 12.87 5.00
C LEU A 131 7.01 13.90 6.12
N GLU A 132 7.44 15.13 5.85
CA GLU A 132 7.24 16.27 6.77
C GLU A 132 6.05 17.12 6.31
N LEU A 133 5.11 17.38 7.23
CA LEU A 133 3.92 18.18 6.96
C LEU A 133 4.16 19.66 7.19
N VAL A 134 4.31 20.48 6.16
CA VAL A 134 4.59 21.92 6.38
C VAL A 134 3.31 22.73 6.64
N GLY A 135 3.07 23.12 7.89
CA GLY A 135 2.16 24.22 8.28
C GLY A 135 0.66 23.91 8.51
N ARG A 136 0.19 22.67 8.35
CA ARG A 136 -1.21 22.21 8.59
C ARG A 136 -1.29 20.70 8.80
N GLU A 137 -2.38 20.29 9.42
CA GLU A 137 -2.79 18.91 9.68
C GLU A 137 -3.08 18.09 8.41
N ALA A 138 -2.86 16.78 8.53
CA ALA A 138 -3.25 15.77 7.55
C ALA A 138 -4.01 14.62 8.22
N LEU A 139 -4.63 13.77 7.41
CA LEU A 139 -5.27 12.53 7.81
C LEU A 139 -4.45 11.36 7.30
N LEU A 140 -4.09 10.45 8.18
CA LEU A 140 -3.42 9.20 7.85
C LEU A 140 -4.39 8.04 8.05
N SER A 141 -4.58 7.24 7.01
CA SER A 141 -5.31 5.97 7.06
C SER A 141 -4.36 4.83 6.71
N LEU A 142 -4.47 3.72 7.43
CA LEU A 142 -3.73 2.48 7.16
C LEU A 142 -4.75 1.43 6.72
N ASP A 143 -4.55 0.81 5.57
CA ASP A 143 -5.45 -0.19 4.97
C ASP A 143 -6.92 0.25 4.88
N GLY A 144 -7.16 1.56 4.73
CA GLY A 144 -8.51 2.14 4.67
C GLY A 144 -9.26 2.18 6.00
N ALA A 145 -8.59 1.97 7.13
CA ALA A 145 -9.16 2.17 8.47
C ALA A 145 -9.53 3.66 8.72
N GLU A 146 -10.30 3.91 9.78
CA GLU A 146 -10.70 5.26 10.18
C GLU A 146 -9.47 6.19 10.26
N PRO A 147 -9.44 7.29 9.49
CA PRO A 147 -8.26 8.14 9.44
C PRO A 147 -7.96 8.79 10.78
N ARG A 148 -6.70 8.73 11.21
CA ARG A 148 -6.18 9.50 12.34
C ARG A 148 -5.62 10.83 11.86
N GLU A 149 -5.76 11.85 12.69
CA GLU A 149 -5.19 13.16 12.41
C GLU A 149 -3.70 13.21 12.76
N ILE A 150 -2.92 13.86 11.90
CA ILE A 150 -1.52 14.19 12.15
C ILE A 150 -1.42 15.72 12.26
N PRO A 151 -0.80 16.25 13.33
CA PRO A 151 -0.68 17.69 13.53
C PRO A 151 0.15 18.35 12.43
N ALA A 152 0.01 19.68 12.31
CA ALA A 152 0.94 20.48 11.53
C ALA A 152 2.39 20.24 11.99
N ASP A 153 3.32 20.24 11.04
CA ASP A 153 4.76 20.01 11.27
C ASP A 153 5.06 18.61 11.83
N GLY A 154 4.08 17.71 11.75
CA GLY A 154 4.26 16.29 12.02
C GLY A 154 5.12 15.61 10.96
N ARG A 155 5.91 14.63 11.40
CA ARG A 155 6.75 13.79 10.55
C ARG A 155 6.21 12.37 10.51
N VAL A 156 6.13 11.81 9.31
CA VAL A 156 5.71 10.42 9.06
C VAL A 156 6.86 9.67 8.43
N GLU A 157 7.35 8.63 9.08
CA GLU A 157 8.36 7.73 8.52
C GLU A 157 7.68 6.47 8.00
N ILE A 158 7.99 6.07 6.77
CA ILE A 158 7.40 4.92 6.11
C ILE A 158 8.51 4.07 5.53
N ARG A 159 8.47 2.77 5.82
CA ARG A 159 9.43 1.78 5.30
C ARG A 159 8.75 0.42 5.16
N LEU A 160 9.46 -0.53 4.55
CA LEU A 160 9.02 -1.92 4.51
C LEU A 160 9.30 -2.60 5.88
N SER A 161 8.27 -3.14 6.51
CA SER A 161 8.35 -3.82 7.81
C SER A 161 9.04 -5.19 7.70
N SER A 162 9.64 -5.67 8.78
CA SER A 162 10.03 -7.09 8.90
C SER A 162 8.82 -8.02 9.06
N GLU A 163 7.69 -7.46 9.49
CA GLU A 163 6.44 -8.19 9.65
C GLU A 163 5.76 -8.43 8.30
N SER A 164 5.12 -9.59 8.18
CA SER A 164 4.42 -10.01 6.96
C SER A 164 2.99 -10.45 7.26
N VAL A 165 2.07 -10.13 6.36
CA VAL A 165 0.75 -10.76 6.32
C VAL A 165 0.89 -12.12 5.63
N ARG A 166 0.21 -13.13 6.19
CA ARG A 166 0.19 -14.49 5.65
C ARG A 166 -1.15 -14.76 4.99
N ILE A 167 -1.12 -15.11 3.71
CA ILE A 167 -2.32 -15.36 2.91
C ILE A 167 -2.30 -16.81 2.42
N GLY A 168 -3.32 -17.57 2.81
CA GLY A 168 -3.55 -18.92 2.29
C GLY A 168 -4.11 -18.89 0.87
N ARG A 169 -3.50 -19.65 -0.03
CA ARG A 169 -3.90 -19.81 -1.43
C ARG A 169 -3.93 -21.30 -1.79
N THR A 170 -4.73 -21.66 -2.79
CA THR A 170 -4.65 -22.99 -3.41
C THR A 170 -3.57 -22.96 -4.50
N GLU A 171 -3.02 -24.14 -4.84
CA GLU A 171 -1.97 -24.34 -5.86
C GLU A 171 -2.25 -23.69 -7.24
N ASP A 172 -3.52 -23.50 -7.60
CA ASP A 172 -3.91 -22.90 -8.88
C ASP A 172 -3.74 -21.37 -8.92
N TRP A 173 -3.43 -20.75 -7.78
CA TRP A 173 -3.31 -19.31 -7.70
C TRP A 173 -1.91 -18.84 -8.10
N SER A 174 -1.83 -17.83 -8.96
CA SER A 174 -0.58 -17.09 -9.21
C SER A 174 -0.84 -15.59 -9.32
N TRP A 175 0.17 -14.80 -8.94
CA TRP A 175 0.10 -13.33 -8.96
C TRP A 175 -0.37 -12.79 -10.30
N TRP A 176 0.30 -13.17 -11.40
CA TRP A 176 -0.02 -12.66 -12.73
C TRP A 176 -1.35 -13.17 -13.28
N ARG A 177 -1.80 -14.37 -12.89
CA ARG A 177 -3.16 -14.84 -13.20
C ARG A 177 -4.21 -13.98 -12.48
N ALA A 178 -3.94 -13.58 -11.24
CA ALA A 178 -4.80 -12.68 -10.48
C ALA A 178 -4.81 -11.26 -11.06
N VAL A 179 -3.64 -10.73 -11.47
CA VAL A 179 -3.53 -9.42 -12.15
C VAL A 179 -4.35 -9.44 -13.45
N ARG A 180 -4.11 -10.43 -14.32
CA ARG A 180 -4.85 -10.57 -15.56
C ARG A 180 -6.35 -10.64 -15.29
N ARG A 181 -6.81 -11.56 -14.44
CA ARG A 181 -8.24 -11.73 -14.13
C ARG A 181 -8.91 -10.46 -13.61
N THR A 182 -8.20 -9.63 -12.85
CA THR A 182 -8.78 -8.47 -12.16
C THR A 182 -8.71 -7.19 -12.99
N PHE A 183 -7.64 -6.99 -13.77
CA PHE A 183 -7.33 -5.70 -14.39
C PHE A 183 -7.18 -5.72 -15.91
N LEU A 184 -7.10 -6.90 -16.56
CA LEU A 184 -6.87 -7.05 -18.00
C LEU A 184 -7.97 -7.90 -18.67
#